data_AF-A0A166BR58-F1
#
_entry.id   AF-A0A166BR58-F1
#
_cell.length_a   1.000
_cell.length_b   1.000
_cell.length_c   1.000
_cell.angle_alpha   90.00
_cell.angle_beta   90.00
_cell.angle_gamma   90.00
#
_symmetry.space_group_name_H-M   'P 1'
#
loop_
_entity.id
_entity.type
_entity.pdbx_description
1 polymer ?
#
loop_
_entity_poly.entity_id
_entity_poly.type
_entity_poly.pdbx_seq_one_letter_code
_entity_poly.pdbx_strand_id
1 'polypeptide(L)'
;MHVLEDKIYENPLVMTQIENNTKDQAKLGGFQNAIDNAIITSGEAHQKMMIHLLSNLGEAAETSNLLLDLMYAEKKNSEFDQSDVE
;
A
#
# COMPACT_ATOMS: atom_id res chain seq x y z
N MET A 1 -4.44 -0.10 4.94
CA MET A 1 -4.21 -0.02 3.47
C MET A 1 -3.79 1.39 3.08
N HIS A 2 -2.48 1.65 3.14
CA HIS A 2 -1.86 2.92 2.77
C HIS A 2 -1.17 2.80 1.40
N VAL A 3 -1.83 2.20 0.39
CA VAL A 3 -1.17 1.77 -0.87
C VAL A 3 -0.31 2.87 -1.50
N LEU A 4 -0.79 4.12 -1.48
CA LEU A 4 -0.04 5.25 -2.00
C LEU A 4 1.18 5.60 -1.13
N GLU A 5 1.01 5.60 0.18
CA GLU A 5 2.08 5.90 1.13
C GLU A 5 3.17 4.82 1.09
N ASP A 6 2.77 3.56 1.16
CA ASP A 6 3.65 2.39 1.05
C ASP A 6 4.46 2.46 -0.25
N LYS A 7 3.79 2.78 -1.37
CA LYS A 7 4.47 2.97 -2.66
C LYS A 7 5.40 4.17 -2.72
N ILE A 8 5.09 5.25 -2.02
CA ILE A 8 5.98 6.40 -1.92
C ILE A 8 7.19 6.07 -1.05
N TYR A 9 7.02 5.30 0.02
CA TYR A 9 8.10 4.81 0.89
C TYR A 9 9.06 3.87 0.15
N GLU A 10 8.57 3.09 -0.82
CA GLU A 10 9.41 2.28 -1.70
C GLU A 10 10.34 3.12 -2.62
N ASN A 11 10.11 4.44 -2.77
CA ASN A 11 10.92 5.28 -3.66
C ASN A 11 12.21 5.76 -2.97
N PRO A 12 13.40 5.22 -3.31
CA PRO A 12 14.64 5.52 -2.60
C PRO A 12 15.08 6.99 -2.75
N LEU A 13 14.76 7.64 -3.87
CA LEU A 13 15.04 9.05 -4.07
C LEU A 13 14.23 9.90 -3.09
N VAL A 14 12.95 9.59 -2.93
CA VAL A 14 12.10 10.32 -1.98
C VAL A 14 12.57 10.08 -0.55
N MET A 15 12.94 8.85 -0.18
CA MET A 15 13.44 8.56 1.16
C MET A 15 14.72 9.33 1.48
N THR A 16 15.66 9.36 0.53
CA THR A 16 16.88 10.16 0.67
C THR A 16 16.58 11.65 0.82
N GLN A 17 15.60 12.16 0.07
CA GLN A 17 15.21 13.57 0.13
C GLN A 17 14.49 13.94 1.43
N ILE A 18 13.67 13.05 1.98
CA ILE A 18 13.02 13.25 3.29
C ILE A 18 14.07 13.29 4.40
N GLU A 19 15.09 12.43 4.33
CA GLU A 19 16.15 12.38 5.34
C GLU A 19 17.06 13.62 5.30
N ASN A 20 17.37 14.12 4.10
CA ASN A 20 18.43 15.12 3.93
C ASN A 20 17.95 16.55 3.61
N ASN A 21 16.67 16.75 3.26
CA ASN A 21 16.17 18.03 2.81
C ASN A 21 14.96 18.53 3.62
N THR A 22 14.68 19.82 3.50
CA THR A 22 13.41 20.38 3.98
C THR A 22 12.22 19.85 3.17
N LYS A 23 11.04 19.87 3.77
CA LYS A 23 9.79 19.41 3.12
C LYS A 23 9.54 20.07 1.76
N ASP A 24 9.83 21.36 1.63
CA ASP A 24 9.60 22.09 0.37
C ASP A 24 10.61 21.70 -0.71
N GLN A 25 11.87 21.41 -0.34
CA GLN A 25 12.87 20.89 -1.27
C GLN A 25 12.53 19.46 -1.74
N ALA A 26 12.05 18.59 -0.85
CA ALA A 26 11.62 17.24 -1.23
C ALA A 26 10.44 17.26 -2.22
N LYS A 27 9.48 18.18 -2.02
CA LYS A 27 8.37 18.42 -2.95
C LYS A 27 8.82 18.88 -4.33
N LEU A 28 9.78 19.80 -4.40
CA LEU A 28 10.39 20.27 -5.66
C LEU A 28 11.30 19.22 -6.30
N GLY A 29 11.70 18.20 -5.54
CA GLY A 29 12.50 17.07 -5.99
C GLY A 29 11.66 15.93 -6.57
N GLY A 30 11.82 14.74 -6.01
CA GLY A 30 11.25 13.50 -6.54
C GLY A 30 9.86 13.15 -6.01
N PHE A 31 9.34 13.90 -5.04
CA PHE A 31 8.10 13.55 -4.35
C PHE A 31 6.87 13.55 -5.26
N GLN A 32 6.74 14.56 -6.15
CA GLN A 32 5.59 14.62 -7.06
C GLN A 32 5.55 13.43 -8.03
N ASN A 33 6.71 13.06 -8.59
CA ASN A 33 6.82 11.88 -9.46
C ASN A 33 6.51 10.57 -8.71
N ALA A 34 6.87 10.48 -7.43
CA ALA A 34 6.55 9.32 -6.62
C ALA A 34 5.04 9.19 -6.38
N ILE A 35 4.33 10.31 -6.19
CA ILE A 35 2.86 10.32 -6.11
C ILE A 35 2.26 9.80 -7.42
N ASP A 36 2.69 10.35 -8.55
CA ASP A 36 2.13 9.96 -9.86
C ASP A 36 2.37 8.46 -10.13
N ASN A 37 3.57 7.96 -9.85
CA ASN A 37 3.90 6.54 -9.96
C ASN A 37 3.07 5.67 -9.00
N ALA A 38 2.87 6.12 -7.75
CA ALA A 38 2.07 5.40 -6.78
C ALA A 38 0.60 5.30 -7.24
N ILE A 39 0.03 6.36 -7.80
CA ILE A 39 -1.34 6.36 -8.34
C ILE A 39 -1.47 5.37 -9.51
N ILE A 40 -0.56 5.44 -10.48
CA ILE A 40 -0.58 4.57 -11.67
C ILE A 40 -0.47 3.10 -11.26
N THR A 41 0.55 2.76 -10.45
CA THR A 41 0.81 1.38 -10.05
C THR A 41 -0.29 0.81 -9.16
N SER A 42 -0.88 1.64 -8.28
CA SER A 42 -2.06 1.24 -7.49
C SER A 42 -3.28 0.99 -8.37
N GLY A 43 -3.51 1.84 -9.37
CA GLY A 43 -4.58 1.67 -10.35
C GLY A 43 -4.44 0.37 -11.15
N GLU A 44 -3.23 0.07 -11.63
CA GLU A 44 -2.93 -1.20 -12.32
C GLU A 44 -3.16 -2.42 -11.42
N ALA A 45 -2.75 -2.36 -10.15
CA ALA A 45 -2.97 -3.43 -9.20
C ALA A 45 -4.47 -3.69 -8.96
N HIS A 46 -5.25 -2.62 -8.75
CA HIS A 46 -6.71 -2.72 -8.60
C HIS A 46 -7.37 -3.26 -9.88
N GLN A 47 -6.93 -2.84 -11.07
CA GLN A 47 -7.46 -3.34 -12.33
C GLN A 47 -7.19 -4.84 -12.49
N LYS A 48 -5.99 -5.32 -12.15
CA LYS A 48 -5.64 -6.75 -12.18
C LYS A 48 -6.50 -7.55 -11.21
N MET A 49 -6.71 -7.04 -9.99
CA MET A 49 -7.59 -7.67 -9.00
C MET A 49 -9.03 -7.76 -9.51
N MET A 50 -9.54 -6.70 -10.14
CA MET A 50 -10.88 -6.70 -10.73
C MET A 50 -11.03 -7.76 -11.83
N ILE A 51 -10.05 -7.88 -12.74
CA ILE A 51 -10.09 -8.91 -13.78
C ILE A 51 -10.13 -10.31 -13.14
N HIS A 52 -9.30 -10.56 -12.13
CA HIS A 52 -9.29 -11.85 -11.44
C HIS A 52 -10.63 -12.16 -10.76
N LEU A 53 -11.24 -11.18 -10.10
CA LEU A 53 -12.58 -11.31 -9.51
C LEU A 53 -13.68 -11.62 -10.55
N LEU A 54 -13.55 -11.10 -11.77
CA LEU A 54 -14.56 -11.25 -12.83
C LEU A 54 -14.35 -12.48 -13.73
N SER A 55 -13.16 -13.08 -13.73
CA SER A 55 -12.77 -14.18 -14.62
C SER A 55 -13.59 -15.46 -14.42
N ASN A 56 -13.87 -15.86 -13.17
CA ASN A 56 -14.86 -16.91 -12.86
C ASN A 56 -15.25 -16.90 -11.36
N LEU A 57 -16.34 -17.61 -11.03
CA LEU A 57 -16.87 -17.69 -9.66
C LEU A 57 -15.90 -18.32 -8.65
N GLY A 58 -14.99 -19.20 -9.08
CA GLY A 58 -13.97 -19.81 -8.22
C GLY A 58 -12.92 -18.79 -7.79
N GLU A 59 -12.36 -18.05 -8.76
CA GLU A 59 -11.37 -16.98 -8.52
C GLU A 59 -11.93 -15.87 -7.61
N ALA A 60 -13.22 -15.54 -7.75
CA ALA A 60 -13.88 -14.58 -6.87
C ALA A 60 -13.94 -15.03 -5.40
N ALA A 61 -14.23 -16.31 -5.16
CA ALA A 61 -14.31 -16.88 -3.81
C ALA A 61 -12.93 -16.95 -3.14
N GLU A 62 -11.91 -17.38 -3.89
CA GLU A 62 -10.53 -17.43 -3.41
C GLU A 62 -10.00 -16.03 -3.05
N THR A 63 -10.24 -15.04 -3.91
CA THR A 63 -9.86 -13.64 -3.64
C THR A 63 -10.55 -13.11 -2.39
N SER A 64 -11.84 -13.41 -2.21
CA SER A 64 -12.62 -12.97 -1.05
C SER A 64 -12.11 -13.58 0.26
N ASN A 65 -11.76 -14.86 0.25
CA ASN A 65 -11.18 -15.54 1.42
C ASN A 65 -9.81 -14.96 1.79
N LEU A 66 -8.95 -14.71 0.80
CA LEU A 66 -7.64 -14.09 1.03
C LEU A 66 -7.77 -12.71 1.68
N LEU A 67 -8.68 -11.87 1.19
CA LEU A 67 -8.93 -10.54 1.78
C LEU A 67 -9.42 -10.66 3.23
N LEU A 68 -10.28 -11.64 3.52
CA LEU A 68 -10.78 -11.88 4.86
C LEU A 68 -9.66 -12.35 5.81
N ASP A 69 -8.79 -13.25 5.36
CA ASP A 69 -7.63 -13.72 6.12
C ASP A 69 -6.67 -12.56 6.46
N LEU A 70 -6.44 -11.64 5.51
CA LEU A 70 -5.65 -10.44 5.74
C LEU A 70 -6.27 -9.54 6.82
N MET A 71 -7.59 -9.36 6.81
CA MET A 71 -8.29 -8.59 7.86
C MET A 71 -8.15 -9.21 9.24
N TYR A 72 -8.23 -10.54 9.34
CA TYR A 72 -8.01 -11.25 10.60
C TYR A 72 -6.55 -11.14 11.08
N ALA A 73 -5.58 -11.17 10.16
CA ALA A 73 -4.18 -10.97 10.48
C ALA A 73 -3.91 -9.55 11.02
N GLU A 74 -4.45 -8.50 10.38
CA GLU A 74 -4.29 -7.12 10.87
C GLU A 74 -4.95 -6.90 12.23
N LYS A 75 -6.15 -7.46 12.45
CA LYS A 75 -6.84 -7.42 13.75
C LYS A 75 -5.99 -8.07 14.84
N LYS A 76 -5.43 -9.26 14.57
CA LYS A 76 -4.58 -9.96 15.52
C LYS A 76 -3.32 -9.16 15.88
N ASN A 77 -2.66 -8.55 14.89
CA ASN A 77 -1.48 -7.73 15.14
C ASN A 77 -1.82 -6.48 15.98
N SER A 78 -2.97 -5.86 15.72
CA SER A 78 -3.46 -4.70 16.50
C SER A 78 -3.83 -5.06 17.94
N GLU A 79 -4.33 -6.28 18.17
CA GLU A 79 -4.64 -6.80 19.51
C GLU A 79 -3.37 -7.24 20.27
N PHE A 80 -2.33 -7.70 19.56
CA PHE A 80 -1.04 -8.09 20.14
C PHE A 80 -0.25 -6.88 20.67
N ASP A 81 -0.21 -5.78 19.90
CA ASP A 81 0.43 -4.51 20.31
C ASP A 81 -0.21 -3.88 21.57
N GLN A 82 -1.47 -4.22 21.89
CA GLN A 82 -2.14 -3.74 23.09
C GLN A 82 -1.83 -4.59 24.33
N SER A 83 -1.41 -5.85 24.16
CA SER A 83 -1.09 -6.75 25.28
C SER A 83 0.34 -6.57 25.84
N ASP A 84 1.24 -5.92 25.10
CA ASP A 84 2.61 -5.64 25.52
C ASP A 84 2.75 -4.30 26.31
N VAL A 85 1.62 -3.67 26.67
CA VAL A 85 1.57 -2.36 27.37
C VAL A 85 1.07 -2.48 28.82
N GLU A 86 0.78 -3.68 29.33
CA GLU A 86 0.49 -3.94 30.76
C GLU A 86 1.70 -4.50 31.52
#